data_AF-A0A0C9XDK5-F1
#
_entry.id   AF-A0A0C9XDK5-F1
#
_cell.length_a   1.000
_cell.length_b   1.000
_cell.length_c   1.000
_cell.angle_alpha   90.00
_cell.angle_beta   90.00
_cell.angle_gamma   90.00
#
_symmetry.space_group_name_H-M   'P 1'
#
loop_
_entity.id
_entity.type
_entity.pdbx_description
1 polymer ?
#
loop_
_entity_poly.entity_id
_entity_poly.type
_entity_poly.pdbx_seq_one_letter_code
_entity_poly.pdbx_strand_id
1 'polypeptide(L)'
;MASNPRILSPSELERRLDDWAGRTHYYTFLLNHSDDSESAISAKTLEDWFSGIEACGIAFNISPLQWADVAIFFLAPERELAQDRELKAVMNEGRAIYLEATKQRFWDWNDFKDGLRLVNSSNPRILSTRELKRRLVDWAGRSRAYPFLLNRPDSESAISARKLEAWFSGIEACGGACNISPLQWADVAIFFLAPEGEARDGELKAVMNERRARYLEETKRRFWDWDDFKEDLTLVNRTWFLQTTSCILIFFFTLIGQATEIWKAAEENKNKDQLSDFYKSHPYIAASASAGLIIGGSVVLLPALGVMALNAIGFTAGGVLGGSLAASIQSIFYGGLTSGLFSIFQSIGATAVLPGATAVAGASTALGAGVSSLIKMQRGPGDDGQDSCEHEEDDATAARPPSPPNQVLSESM
;
A
#
# COMPACT_ATOMS: atom_id res chain seq x y z
N MET A 1 55.93 -35.18 -33.72
CA MET A 1 54.77 -36.05 -33.99
C MET A 1 53.75 -35.80 -32.90
N ALA A 2 52.63 -35.14 -33.20
CA ALA A 2 51.56 -35.00 -32.23
C ALA A 2 50.93 -36.38 -32.02
N SER A 3 50.89 -36.86 -30.78
CA SER A 3 50.18 -38.09 -30.43
C SER A 3 48.69 -37.94 -30.73
N ASN A 4 48.06 -38.96 -31.31
CA ASN A 4 46.61 -38.93 -31.54
C ASN A 4 45.86 -38.65 -30.22
N PRO A 5 44.78 -37.84 -30.24
CA PRO A 5 43.94 -37.60 -29.08
C PRO A 5 43.41 -38.92 -28.52
N ARG A 6 43.43 -39.07 -27.19
CA ARG A 6 42.91 -40.27 -26.54
C ARG A 6 41.55 -39.99 -25.93
N ILE A 7 40.62 -40.94 -26.10
CA ILE A 7 39.38 -40.97 -25.33
C ILE A 7 39.73 -41.61 -23.99
N LEU A 8 39.56 -40.87 -22.90
CA LEU A 8 39.82 -41.34 -21.54
C LEU A 8 38.56 -41.98 -20.95
N SER A 9 38.73 -43.00 -20.10
CA SER A 9 37.62 -43.48 -19.27
C SER A 9 37.19 -42.39 -18.27
N PRO A 10 35.93 -42.38 -17.80
CA PRO A 10 35.47 -41.38 -16.83
C PRO A 10 36.36 -41.27 -15.59
N SER A 11 36.79 -42.41 -15.03
CA SER A 11 37.68 -42.45 -13.85
C SER A 11 39.09 -41.92 -14.11
N GLU A 12 39.65 -42.13 -15.30
CA GLU A 12 40.97 -41.59 -15.65
C GLU A 12 40.89 -40.11 -16.01
N LEU A 13 39.76 -39.66 -16.59
CA LEU A 13 39.47 -38.25 -16.82
C LEU A 13 39.40 -37.50 -15.48
N GLU A 14 38.58 -37.98 -14.56
CA GLU A 14 38.41 -37.41 -13.21
C GLU A 14 39.76 -37.33 -12.47
N ARG A 15 40.52 -38.43 -12.42
CA ARG A 15 41.83 -38.47 -11.77
C ARG A 15 42.82 -37.45 -12.34
N ARG A 16 42.77 -37.19 -13.65
CA ARG A 16 43.64 -36.19 -14.31
C ARG A 16 43.16 -34.77 -14.07
N LEU A 17 41.85 -34.54 -14.04
CA LEU A 17 41.28 -33.24 -13.73
C LEU A 17 41.57 -32.86 -12.27
N ASP A 18 41.51 -33.81 -11.33
CA ASP A 18 41.89 -33.58 -9.93
C ASP A 18 43.37 -33.21 -9.76
N ASP A 19 44.27 -33.94 -10.43
CA ASP A 19 45.72 -33.62 -10.41
C ASP A 19 46.00 -32.24 -11.03
N TRP A 20 45.25 -31.85 -12.06
CA TRP A 20 45.34 -30.50 -12.64
C TRP A 20 44.77 -29.44 -11.71
N ALA A 21 43.58 -29.68 -11.14
CA ALA A 21 42.90 -28.80 -10.20
C ALA A 21 43.81 -28.43 -9.03
N GLY A 22 44.55 -29.41 -8.50
CA GLY A 22 45.51 -29.19 -7.42
C GLY A 22 46.76 -28.40 -7.83
N ARG A 23 47.11 -28.35 -9.12
CA ARG A 23 48.32 -27.66 -9.63
C ARG A 23 48.06 -26.26 -10.15
N THR A 24 46.87 -25.99 -10.67
CA THR A 24 46.53 -24.69 -11.24
C THR A 24 45.55 -23.96 -10.34
N HIS A 25 45.97 -22.82 -9.78
CA HIS A 25 45.10 -21.84 -9.12
C HIS A 25 44.02 -21.22 -10.05
N TYR A 26 43.82 -21.78 -11.25
CA TYR A 26 42.82 -21.33 -12.23
C TYR A 26 41.38 -21.68 -11.83
N TYR A 27 41.18 -22.67 -10.95
CA TYR A 27 39.85 -23.03 -10.44
C TYR A 27 39.14 -21.86 -9.76
N THR A 28 39.91 -20.95 -9.16
CA THR A 28 39.38 -19.78 -8.46
C THR A 28 38.93 -18.67 -9.42
N PHE A 29 39.13 -18.79 -10.74
CA PHE A 29 38.87 -17.68 -11.66
C PHE A 29 37.39 -17.42 -11.91
N LEU A 30 36.56 -18.45 -12.11
CA LEU A 30 35.11 -18.29 -12.27
C LEU A 30 34.40 -18.02 -10.95
N LEU A 31 34.86 -18.64 -9.86
CA LEU A 31 34.25 -18.49 -8.53
C LEU A 31 34.61 -17.16 -7.87
N ASN A 32 35.83 -16.65 -8.01
CA ASN A 32 36.20 -15.35 -7.41
C ASN A 32 35.68 -14.13 -8.18
N HIS A 33 35.31 -14.26 -9.47
CA HIS A 33 34.64 -13.17 -10.19
C HIS A 33 33.14 -13.11 -9.89
N SER A 34 32.61 -14.03 -9.08
CA SER A 34 31.23 -13.99 -8.56
C SER A 34 31.09 -13.10 -7.32
N ASP A 35 32.16 -12.67 -6.67
CA ASP A 35 32.08 -11.85 -5.45
C ASP A 35 31.57 -10.43 -5.73
N ASP A 36 31.73 -9.93 -6.96
CA ASP A 36 31.01 -8.77 -7.46
C ASP A 36 29.61 -9.20 -7.96
N SER A 37 28.76 -9.42 -6.97
CA SER A 37 27.40 -10.03 -6.97
C SER A 37 26.33 -9.57 -7.99
N GLU A 38 26.67 -8.83 -9.06
CA GLU A 38 25.67 -8.16 -9.92
C GLU A 38 25.71 -8.45 -11.43
N SER A 39 26.59 -9.30 -11.95
CA SER A 39 26.60 -9.56 -13.40
C SER A 39 26.46 -11.03 -13.77
N ALA A 40 25.47 -11.34 -14.62
CA ALA A 40 25.51 -12.53 -15.46
C ALA A 40 26.92 -12.67 -16.04
N ILE A 41 27.45 -13.90 -16.08
CA ILE A 41 28.80 -14.18 -16.60
C ILE A 41 28.92 -13.45 -17.94
N SER A 42 29.82 -12.46 -17.99
CA SER A 42 29.93 -11.64 -19.19
C SER A 42 30.25 -12.56 -20.37
N ALA A 43 29.75 -12.25 -21.57
CA ALA A 43 30.03 -13.07 -22.75
C ALA A 43 31.55 -13.31 -22.90
N LYS A 44 32.35 -12.29 -22.60
CA LYS A 44 33.82 -12.39 -22.58
C LYS A 44 34.33 -13.39 -21.54
N THR A 45 33.85 -13.33 -20.30
CA THR A 45 34.23 -14.26 -19.23
C THR A 45 33.86 -15.71 -19.59
N LEU A 46 32.72 -15.92 -20.26
CA LEU A 46 32.29 -17.23 -20.72
C LEU A 46 33.20 -17.75 -21.85
N GLU A 47 33.59 -16.90 -22.82
CA GLU A 47 34.55 -17.26 -23.88
C GLU A 47 35.96 -17.53 -23.34
N ASP A 48 36.42 -16.75 -22.36
CA ASP A 48 37.69 -16.96 -21.68
C ASP A 48 37.69 -18.32 -20.95
N TRP A 49 36.55 -18.68 -20.34
CA TRP A 49 36.38 -20.00 -19.73
C TRP A 49 36.38 -21.13 -20.75
N PHE A 50 35.64 -21.02 -21.85
CA PHE A 50 35.67 -22.01 -22.93
C PHE A 50 37.09 -22.21 -23.45
N SER A 51 37.83 -21.11 -23.68
CA SER A 51 39.23 -21.15 -24.11
C SER A 51 40.13 -21.88 -23.10
N GLY A 52 39.87 -21.71 -21.81
CA GLY A 52 40.56 -22.43 -20.74
C GLY A 52 40.31 -23.95 -20.77
N ILE A 53 39.06 -24.37 -21.01
CA ILE A 53 38.70 -25.79 -21.18
C ILE A 53 39.38 -26.39 -22.42
N GLU A 54 39.36 -25.66 -23.55
CA GLU A 54 40.02 -26.09 -24.79
C GLU A 54 41.54 -26.25 -24.60
N ALA A 55 42.19 -25.28 -23.93
CA ALA A 55 43.61 -25.34 -23.60
C ALA A 55 43.96 -26.53 -22.68
N CYS A 56 43.10 -26.80 -21.69
CA CYS A 56 43.23 -27.97 -20.81
C CYS A 56 43.10 -29.27 -21.61
N GLY A 57 42.10 -29.36 -22.48
CA GLY A 57 41.88 -30.49 -23.38
C GLY A 57 43.11 -30.79 -24.24
N ILE A 58 43.73 -29.75 -24.82
CA ILE A 58 44.97 -29.86 -25.60
C ILE A 58 46.14 -30.33 -24.73
N ALA A 59 46.33 -29.73 -23.56
CA ALA A 59 47.45 -30.04 -22.66
C ALA A 59 47.43 -31.51 -22.20
N PHE A 60 46.25 -32.08 -21.97
CA PHE A 60 46.09 -33.47 -21.54
C PHE A 60 45.86 -34.47 -22.67
N ASN A 61 45.91 -34.00 -23.92
CA ASN A 61 45.63 -34.81 -25.12
C ASN A 61 44.25 -35.50 -25.06
N ILE A 62 43.25 -34.79 -24.53
CA ILE A 62 41.85 -35.21 -24.41
C ILE A 62 41.15 -34.94 -25.76
N SER A 63 40.39 -35.92 -26.23
CA SER A 63 39.56 -35.76 -27.43
C SER A 63 38.57 -34.59 -27.28
N PRO A 64 38.39 -33.73 -28.31
CA PRO A 64 37.37 -32.67 -28.31
C PRO A 64 35.95 -33.14 -27.98
N LEU A 65 35.65 -34.42 -28.27
CA LEU A 65 34.38 -35.06 -27.93
C LEU A 65 34.13 -35.15 -26.41
N GLN A 66 35.17 -35.02 -25.57
CA GLN A 66 35.03 -35.08 -24.10
C GLN A 66 35.10 -33.69 -23.46
N TRP A 67 35.28 -32.60 -24.22
CA TRP A 67 35.43 -31.26 -23.64
C TRP A 67 34.15 -30.79 -22.91
N ALA A 68 32.96 -31.19 -23.38
CA ALA A 68 31.71 -30.93 -22.67
C ALA A 68 31.66 -31.63 -21.31
N ASP A 69 32.12 -32.88 -21.22
CA ASP A 69 32.17 -33.64 -19.95
C ASP A 69 33.16 -32.99 -18.97
N VAL A 70 34.29 -32.52 -19.48
CA VAL A 70 35.28 -31.74 -18.72
C VAL A 70 34.66 -30.43 -18.21
N ALA A 71 33.97 -29.68 -19.08
CA ALA A 71 33.30 -28.43 -18.70
C ALA A 71 32.23 -28.64 -17.62
N ILE A 72 31.40 -29.68 -17.73
CA ILE A 72 30.40 -30.03 -16.71
C ILE A 72 31.05 -30.40 -15.37
N PHE A 73 32.21 -31.07 -15.40
CA PHE A 73 32.99 -31.37 -14.19
C PHE A 73 33.43 -30.08 -13.48
N PHE A 74 33.92 -29.09 -14.23
CA PHE A 74 34.38 -27.81 -13.68
C PHE A 74 33.24 -26.89 -13.19
N LEU A 75 32.03 -27.02 -13.72
CA LEU A 75 30.88 -26.18 -13.33
C LEU A 75 30.35 -26.44 -11.91
N ALA A 76 30.82 -27.47 -11.21
CA ALA A 76 30.27 -27.81 -9.90
C ALA A 76 31.29 -28.50 -8.99
N PRO A 77 32.19 -27.75 -8.33
CA PRO A 77 32.87 -28.28 -7.17
C PRO A 77 31.81 -28.69 -6.13
N GLU A 78 31.98 -29.85 -5.50
CA GLU A 78 31.01 -30.43 -4.55
C GLU A 78 30.70 -29.53 -3.32
N ARG A 79 31.45 -28.44 -3.15
CA ARG A 79 31.34 -27.48 -2.06
C ARG A 79 31.09 -26.08 -2.64
N GLU A 80 29.82 -25.63 -2.66
CA GLU A 80 29.33 -24.60 -1.71
C GLU A 80 28.06 -23.80 -2.09
N LEU A 81 27.45 -23.88 -3.28
CA LEU A 81 26.23 -23.07 -3.56
C LEU A 81 25.07 -23.88 -4.16
N ALA A 82 23.84 -23.56 -3.72
CA ALA A 82 22.61 -24.20 -4.21
C ALA A 82 22.36 -23.92 -5.71
N GLN A 83 22.73 -22.72 -6.20
CA GLN A 83 22.64 -22.36 -7.62
C GLN A 83 23.52 -23.24 -8.52
N ASP A 84 24.70 -23.61 -8.06
CA ASP A 84 25.62 -24.45 -8.85
C ASP A 84 25.08 -25.89 -9.00
N ARG A 85 24.34 -26.38 -7.99
CA ARG A 85 23.65 -27.67 -8.07
C ARG A 85 22.52 -27.66 -9.08
N GLU A 86 21.73 -26.60 -9.13
CA GLU A 86 20.65 -26.45 -10.12
C GLU A 86 21.22 -26.33 -11.53
N LEU A 87 22.26 -25.51 -11.74
CA LEU A 87 22.90 -25.39 -13.05
C LEU A 87 23.50 -26.73 -13.52
N LYS A 88 24.14 -27.48 -12.61
CA LYS A 88 24.65 -28.83 -12.91
C LYS A 88 23.53 -29.79 -13.28
N ALA A 89 22.42 -29.76 -12.56
CA ALA A 89 21.25 -30.61 -12.84
C ALA A 89 20.68 -30.29 -14.23
N VAL A 90 20.48 -29.02 -14.54
CA VAL A 90 20.01 -28.53 -15.85
C VAL A 90 20.96 -28.96 -16.97
N MET A 91 22.28 -28.85 -16.74
CA MET A 91 23.28 -29.26 -17.74
C MET A 91 23.31 -30.77 -17.96
N ASN A 92 23.16 -31.56 -16.90
CA ASN A 92 23.08 -33.02 -17.02
C ASN A 92 21.79 -33.49 -17.71
N GLU A 93 20.66 -32.83 -17.43
CA GLU A 93 19.40 -33.08 -18.11
C GLU A 93 19.48 -32.70 -19.59
N GLY A 94 20.01 -31.51 -19.90
CA GLY A 94 20.25 -31.06 -21.27
C GLY A 94 21.16 -32.02 -22.05
N ARG A 95 22.20 -32.55 -21.39
CA ARG A 95 23.08 -33.59 -21.95
C ARG A 95 22.30 -34.86 -22.29
N ALA A 96 21.47 -35.35 -21.36
CA ALA A 96 20.68 -36.56 -21.59
C ALA A 96 19.74 -36.40 -22.78
N ILE A 97 19.05 -35.26 -22.88
CA ILE A 97 18.13 -34.94 -23.99
C ILE A 97 18.90 -34.87 -25.32
N TYR A 98 20.06 -34.20 -25.34
CA TYR A 98 20.88 -34.08 -26.55
C TYR A 98 21.37 -35.44 -27.07
N LEU A 99 21.89 -36.28 -26.16
CA LEU A 99 22.41 -37.60 -26.52
C LEU A 99 21.30 -38.52 -27.05
N GLU A 100 20.11 -38.46 -26.44
CA GLU A 100 18.93 -39.21 -26.89
C GLU A 100 18.48 -38.74 -28.29
N ALA A 101 18.39 -37.43 -28.52
CA ALA A 101 17.88 -36.84 -29.77
C ALA A 101 18.83 -37.07 -30.96
N THR A 102 20.13 -36.95 -30.74
CA THR A 102 21.14 -37.05 -31.81
C THR A 102 21.65 -38.48 -32.02
N LYS A 103 21.35 -39.40 -31.09
CA LYS A 103 21.95 -40.75 -31.00
C LYS A 103 23.48 -40.72 -30.96
N GLN A 104 24.08 -39.59 -30.60
CA GLN A 104 25.52 -39.47 -30.45
C GLN A 104 25.94 -39.96 -29.07
N ARG A 105 27.21 -40.40 -28.96
CA ARG A 105 27.78 -40.85 -27.69
C ARG A 105 28.33 -39.71 -26.84
N PHE A 106 28.52 -38.53 -27.44
CA PHE A 106 29.13 -37.37 -26.83
C PHE A 106 28.36 -36.11 -27.22
N TRP A 107 28.39 -35.10 -26.36
CA TRP A 107 27.82 -33.79 -26.66
C TRP A 107 28.84 -32.99 -27.48
N ASP A 108 28.48 -32.58 -28.70
CA ASP A 108 29.35 -31.73 -29.50
C ASP A 108 29.71 -30.44 -28.73
N TRP A 109 30.98 -30.06 -28.78
CA TRP A 109 31.48 -28.94 -27.99
C TRP A 109 30.90 -27.59 -28.44
N ASN A 110 30.65 -27.40 -29.74
CA ASN A 110 30.05 -26.16 -30.21
C ASN A 110 28.57 -26.09 -29.84
N ASP A 111 27.84 -27.20 -29.96
CA ASP A 111 26.45 -27.28 -29.50
C ASP A 111 26.33 -27.05 -27.99
N PHE A 112 27.29 -27.55 -27.20
CA PHE A 112 27.38 -27.28 -25.77
C PHE A 112 27.64 -25.79 -25.49
N LYS A 113 28.60 -25.16 -26.19
CA LYS A 113 28.88 -23.72 -26.07
C LYS A 113 27.65 -22.90 -26.41
N ASP A 114 26.95 -23.23 -27.50
CA ASP A 114 25.75 -22.53 -27.91
C ASP A 114 24.59 -22.75 -26.92
N GLY A 115 24.44 -23.96 -26.38
CA GLY A 115 23.50 -24.26 -25.29
C GLY A 115 23.77 -23.42 -24.05
N LEU A 116 25.03 -23.31 -23.61
CA LEU A 116 25.41 -22.46 -22.48
C LEU A 116 25.25 -20.96 -22.76
N ARG A 117 25.56 -20.50 -23.98
CA ARG A 117 25.30 -19.13 -24.40
C ARG A 117 23.80 -18.85 -24.40
N LEU A 118 22.99 -19.80 -24.85
CA LEU A 118 21.54 -19.70 -24.82
C LEU A 118 21.05 -19.63 -23.37
N VAL A 119 21.49 -20.53 -22.49
CA VAL A 119 21.14 -20.50 -21.05
C VAL A 119 21.59 -19.20 -20.40
N ASN A 120 22.82 -18.74 -20.64
CA ASN A 120 23.34 -17.49 -20.08
C ASN A 120 22.62 -16.24 -20.64
N SER A 121 22.19 -16.28 -21.90
CA SER A 121 21.40 -15.20 -22.52
C SER A 121 19.91 -15.24 -22.15
N SER A 122 19.40 -16.42 -21.84
CA SER A 122 18.00 -16.66 -21.44
C SER A 122 17.81 -16.49 -19.95
N ASN A 123 18.88 -16.49 -19.15
CA ASN A 123 18.79 -16.20 -17.74
C ASN A 123 18.49 -14.70 -17.61
N PRO A 124 17.26 -14.32 -17.23
CA PRO A 124 16.89 -12.92 -17.21
C PRO A 124 17.80 -12.24 -16.19
N ARG A 125 18.56 -11.25 -16.67
CA ARG A 125 19.60 -10.63 -15.86
C ARG A 125 18.97 -10.04 -14.63
N ILE A 126 19.50 -10.42 -13.46
CA ILE A 126 19.27 -9.66 -12.24
C ILE A 126 19.80 -8.26 -12.50
N LEU A 127 18.91 -7.28 -12.49
CA LEU A 127 19.23 -5.87 -12.72
C LEU A 127 19.57 -5.20 -11.40
N SER A 128 20.59 -4.35 -11.37
CA SER A 128 20.80 -3.46 -10.24
C SER A 128 19.61 -2.52 -10.07
N THR A 129 19.35 -2.05 -8.85
CA THR A 129 18.19 -1.19 -8.53
C THR A 129 18.10 0.04 -9.44
N ARG A 130 19.25 0.61 -9.83
CA ARG A 130 19.31 1.77 -10.74
C ARG A 130 18.88 1.41 -12.16
N GLU A 131 19.37 0.28 -12.66
CA GLU A 131 19.03 -0.20 -14.01
C GLU A 131 17.56 -0.65 -14.08
N LEU A 132 17.08 -1.34 -13.04
CA LEU A 132 15.68 -1.70 -12.90
C LEU A 132 14.79 -0.45 -12.98
N LYS A 133 15.06 0.55 -12.13
CA LYS A 133 14.32 1.82 -12.14
C LYS A 133 14.36 2.51 -13.49
N ARG A 134 15.53 2.57 -14.15
CA ARG A 134 15.67 3.18 -15.48
C ARG A 134 14.78 2.49 -16.51
N ARG A 135 14.76 1.16 -16.54
CA ARG A 135 13.92 0.38 -17.47
C ARG A 135 12.44 0.53 -17.18
N LEU A 136 12.05 0.51 -15.92
CA LEU A 136 10.64 0.69 -15.53
C LEU A 136 10.12 2.08 -15.91
N VAL A 137 10.93 3.13 -15.73
CA VAL A 137 10.58 4.49 -16.18
C VAL A 137 10.47 4.57 -17.71
N ASP A 138 11.41 3.99 -18.44
CA ASP A 138 11.39 3.97 -19.92
C ASP A 138 10.22 3.14 -20.48
N TRP A 139 9.86 2.04 -19.81
CA TRP A 139 8.67 1.26 -20.14
C TRP A 139 7.40 2.04 -19.83
N ALA A 140 7.33 2.67 -18.65
CA ALA A 140 6.19 3.47 -18.23
C ALA A 140 5.97 4.69 -19.17
N GLY A 141 7.02 5.25 -19.77
CA GLY A 141 6.88 6.31 -20.78
C GLY A 141 6.33 5.84 -22.13
N ARG A 142 6.49 4.55 -22.47
CA ARG A 142 6.06 3.98 -23.76
C ARG A 142 4.72 3.24 -23.68
N SER A 143 4.45 2.62 -22.54
CA SER A 143 3.21 1.90 -22.31
C SER A 143 2.07 2.88 -22.02
N ARG A 144 0.95 2.73 -22.73
CA ARG A 144 -0.31 3.41 -22.36
C ARG A 144 -1.00 2.76 -21.16
N ALA A 145 -0.57 1.55 -20.79
CA ALA A 145 -1.10 0.80 -19.67
C ALA A 145 -0.12 0.96 -18.50
N TYR A 146 -0.44 1.86 -17.57
CA TYR A 146 0.27 1.93 -16.31
C TYR A 146 -0.33 0.92 -15.33
N PRO A 147 0.45 -0.01 -14.79
CA PRO A 147 0.01 -0.90 -13.73
C PRO A 147 0.08 -0.14 -12.40
N PHE A 148 -0.52 1.04 -12.31
CA PHE A 148 -0.73 1.70 -11.01
C PHE A 148 -1.97 1.08 -10.38
N LEU A 149 -1.80 0.49 -9.21
CA LEU A 149 -2.84 -0.28 -8.52
C LEU A 149 -4.13 0.53 -8.25
N LEU A 150 -4.01 1.86 -8.13
CA LEU A 150 -5.06 2.71 -7.56
C LEU A 150 -5.47 3.90 -8.44
N ASN A 151 -5.00 3.99 -9.68
CA ASN A 151 -5.27 5.17 -10.53
C ASN A 151 -6.67 5.17 -11.18
N ARG A 152 -7.62 4.39 -10.65
CA ARG A 152 -9.03 4.45 -11.07
C ARG A 152 -9.89 5.03 -9.96
N PRO A 153 -10.55 6.18 -10.19
CA PRO A 153 -11.40 6.87 -9.20
C PRO A 153 -12.73 6.14 -8.92
N ASP A 154 -12.81 4.85 -9.20
CA ASP A 154 -13.95 4.02 -8.82
C ASP A 154 -13.97 4.01 -7.29
N SER A 155 -15.03 4.56 -6.69
CA SER A 155 -15.17 4.88 -5.25
C SER A 155 -15.18 3.68 -4.29
N GLU A 156 -14.61 2.54 -4.69
CA GLU A 156 -14.50 1.35 -3.85
C GLU A 156 -13.27 1.47 -2.96
N SER A 157 -13.50 1.53 -1.65
CA SER A 157 -12.47 1.62 -0.61
C SER A 157 -11.57 0.37 -0.51
N ALA A 158 -11.89 -0.69 -1.25
CA ALA A 158 -11.18 -1.96 -1.24
C ALA A 158 -10.78 -2.37 -2.66
N ILE A 159 -9.52 -2.76 -2.85
CA ILE A 159 -9.09 -3.37 -4.10
C ILE A 159 -9.74 -4.75 -4.16
N SER A 160 -10.66 -4.96 -5.11
CA SER A 160 -11.26 -6.28 -5.31
C SER A 160 -10.20 -7.29 -5.73
N ALA A 161 -10.38 -8.57 -5.37
CA ALA A 161 -9.43 -9.63 -5.73
C ALA A 161 -9.15 -9.68 -7.24
N ARG A 162 -10.19 -9.46 -8.06
CA ARG A 162 -10.06 -9.39 -9.52
C ARG A 162 -9.23 -8.20 -10.02
N LYS A 163 -9.37 -7.03 -9.38
CA LYS A 163 -8.53 -5.85 -9.69
C LYS A 163 -7.06 -6.13 -9.32
N LEU A 164 -6.83 -6.79 -8.19
CA LEU A 164 -5.50 -7.18 -7.73
C LEU A 164 -4.83 -8.21 -8.66
N GLU A 165 -5.56 -9.25 -9.08
CA GLU A 165 -5.09 -10.23 -10.07
C GLU A 165 -4.73 -9.58 -11.41
N ALA A 166 -5.60 -8.70 -11.93
CA ALA A 166 -5.32 -7.96 -13.15
C ALA A 166 -4.07 -7.08 -13.03
N TRP A 167 -3.85 -6.51 -11.84
CA TRP A 167 -2.64 -5.75 -11.55
C TRP A 167 -1.40 -6.64 -11.54
N PHE A 168 -1.43 -7.82 -10.89
CA PHE A 168 -0.33 -8.78 -10.92
C PHE A 168 0.04 -9.17 -12.35
N SER A 169 -0.94 -9.51 -13.20
CA SER A 169 -0.68 -9.82 -14.61
C SER A 169 -0.06 -8.62 -15.35
N GLY A 170 -0.42 -7.39 -14.98
CA GLY A 170 0.21 -6.17 -15.50
C GLY A 170 1.69 -6.05 -15.11
N ILE A 171 2.04 -6.41 -13.88
CA ILE A 171 3.44 -6.46 -13.40
C ILE A 171 4.23 -7.54 -14.15
N GLU A 172 3.67 -8.74 -14.32
CA GLU A 172 4.32 -9.85 -15.03
C GLU A 172 4.57 -9.49 -16.51
N ALA A 173 3.58 -8.87 -17.17
CA ALA A 173 3.71 -8.37 -18.54
C ALA A 173 4.78 -7.26 -18.65
N CYS A 174 4.84 -6.35 -17.67
CA CYS A 174 5.88 -5.33 -17.59
C CYS A 174 7.27 -5.97 -17.43
N GLY A 175 7.41 -6.92 -16.50
CA GLY A 175 8.63 -7.67 -16.26
C GLY A 175 9.13 -8.38 -17.51
N GLY A 176 8.25 -9.09 -18.22
CA GLY A 176 8.57 -9.73 -19.49
C GLY A 176 9.01 -8.75 -20.58
N ALA A 177 8.27 -7.64 -20.76
CA ALA A 177 8.60 -6.62 -21.75
C ALA A 177 9.95 -5.91 -21.48
N CYS A 178 10.36 -5.82 -20.21
CA CYS A 178 11.61 -5.20 -19.79
C CYS A 178 12.78 -6.18 -19.66
N ASN A 179 12.54 -7.47 -19.96
CA ASN A 179 13.48 -8.57 -19.75
C ASN A 179 14.02 -8.58 -18.31
N ILE A 180 13.12 -8.45 -17.33
CA ILE A 180 13.39 -8.48 -15.89
C ILE A 180 13.16 -9.90 -15.38
N SER A 181 14.08 -10.39 -14.55
CA SER A 181 13.95 -11.69 -13.91
C SER A 181 12.67 -11.82 -13.09
N PRO A 182 11.94 -12.95 -13.16
CA PRO A 182 10.81 -13.23 -12.26
C PRO A 182 11.16 -13.05 -10.78
N LEU A 183 12.42 -13.31 -10.41
CA LEU A 183 12.94 -13.09 -9.06
C LEU A 183 12.85 -11.62 -8.62
N GLN A 184 12.78 -10.65 -9.54
CA GLN A 184 12.69 -9.22 -9.22
C GLN A 184 11.29 -8.64 -9.43
N TRP A 185 10.29 -9.46 -9.78
CA TRP A 185 8.93 -8.94 -10.03
C TRP A 185 8.30 -8.31 -8.77
N ALA A 186 8.64 -8.78 -7.57
CA ALA A 186 8.25 -8.13 -6.32
C ALA A 186 8.81 -6.70 -6.21
N ASP A 187 10.06 -6.48 -6.63
CA ASP A 187 10.68 -5.15 -6.65
C ASP A 187 10.02 -4.23 -7.67
N VAL A 188 9.63 -4.78 -8.83
CA VAL A 188 8.84 -4.07 -9.85
C VAL A 188 7.47 -3.68 -9.30
N ALA A 189 6.79 -4.59 -8.62
CA ALA A 189 5.50 -4.35 -8.00
C ALA A 189 5.57 -3.22 -6.97
N ILE A 190 6.55 -3.28 -6.06
CA ILE A 190 6.79 -2.23 -5.06
C ILE A 190 7.13 -0.89 -5.71
N PHE A 191 7.87 -0.90 -6.82
CA PHE A 191 8.16 0.33 -7.57
C PHE A 191 6.88 1.01 -8.05
N PHE A 192 5.91 0.24 -8.58
CA PHE A 192 4.63 0.74 -9.06
C PHE A 192 3.57 0.97 -7.98
N LEU A 193 3.84 0.64 -6.72
CA LEU A 193 3.06 1.18 -5.61
C LEU A 193 3.28 2.70 -5.54
N ALA A 194 2.21 3.44 -5.25
CA ALA A 194 2.21 4.90 -5.31
C ALA A 194 3.36 5.51 -4.48
N PRO A 195 3.98 6.60 -4.96
CA PRO A 195 5.07 7.24 -4.26
C PRO A 195 4.64 7.80 -2.90
N GLU A 196 5.57 7.82 -1.94
CA GLU A 196 5.40 8.50 -0.66
C GLU A 196 5.09 9.99 -0.91
N GLY A 197 3.97 10.48 -0.36
CA GLY A 197 3.57 11.89 -0.44
C GLY A 197 2.33 12.19 -1.29
N GLU A 198 1.87 11.25 -2.13
CA GLU A 198 0.59 11.36 -2.84
C GLU A 198 -0.47 10.43 -2.21
N ALA A 199 -1.37 11.01 -1.41
CA ALA A 199 -2.53 10.35 -0.80
C ALA A 199 -2.23 9.07 0.02
N ARG A 200 -3.30 8.34 0.41
CA ARG A 200 -3.33 7.13 1.27
C ARG A 200 -2.33 6.02 0.89
N ASP A 201 -1.75 6.10 -0.30
CA ASP A 201 -1.13 4.98 -0.98
C ASP A 201 0.38 4.88 -0.69
N GLY A 202 0.99 5.98 -0.22
CA GLY A 202 2.38 5.98 0.28
C GLY A 202 2.56 5.06 1.49
N GLU A 203 1.52 4.88 2.30
CA GLU A 203 1.53 3.97 3.46
C GLU A 203 1.66 2.51 3.01
N LEU A 204 0.96 2.10 1.94
CA LEU A 204 1.03 0.73 1.44
C LEU A 204 2.44 0.40 0.94
N LYS A 205 3.09 1.34 0.24
CA LYS A 205 4.48 1.15 -0.22
C LYS A 205 5.45 1.00 0.95
N ALA A 206 5.32 1.83 1.99
CA ALA A 206 6.14 1.74 3.19
C ALA A 206 5.95 0.38 3.90
N VAL A 207 4.70 -0.07 4.06
CA VAL A 207 4.37 -1.38 4.65
C VAL A 207 4.99 -2.51 3.83
N MET A 208 4.87 -2.49 2.51
CA MET A 208 5.45 -3.53 1.66
C MET A 208 6.99 -3.51 1.68
N ASN A 209 7.63 -2.34 1.79
CA ASN A 209 9.08 -2.23 1.97
C ASN A 209 9.56 -2.82 3.30
N GLU A 210 8.84 -2.55 4.40
CA GLU A 210 9.15 -3.13 5.71
C GLU A 210 9.01 -4.66 5.69
N ARG A 211 7.91 -5.16 5.13
CA ARG A 211 7.66 -6.60 5.00
C ARG A 211 8.68 -7.28 4.10
N ARG A 212 9.10 -6.63 3.01
CA ARG A 212 10.21 -7.09 2.17
C ARG A 212 11.48 -7.25 2.99
N ALA A 213 11.86 -6.24 3.77
CA ALA A 213 13.06 -6.30 4.60
C ALA A 213 13.01 -7.49 5.58
N ARG A 214 11.87 -7.68 6.26
CA ARG A 214 11.66 -8.81 7.18
C ARG A 214 11.72 -10.16 6.47
N TYR A 215 11.04 -10.31 5.33
CA TYR A 215 11.05 -11.54 4.53
C TYR A 215 12.48 -11.92 4.12
N LEU A 216 13.27 -10.95 3.63
CA LEU A 216 14.66 -11.18 3.22
C LEU A 216 15.54 -11.55 4.41
N GLU A 217 15.31 -10.94 5.57
CA GLU A 217 16.03 -11.26 6.82
C GLU A 217 15.72 -12.67 7.33
N GLU A 218 14.45 -13.08 7.31
CA GLU A 218 13.99 -14.38 7.83
C GLU A 218 14.38 -15.54 6.90
N THR A 219 14.17 -15.38 5.60
CA THR A 219 14.41 -16.46 4.62
C THR A 219 15.87 -16.57 4.18
N LYS A 220 16.71 -15.56 4.49
CA LYS A 220 18.08 -15.42 3.98
C LYS A 220 18.17 -15.45 2.45
N ARG A 221 17.07 -15.13 1.76
CA ARG A 221 17.02 -15.01 0.30
C ARG A 221 17.43 -13.60 -0.12
N ARG A 222 17.91 -13.46 -1.36
CA ARG A 222 18.26 -12.15 -1.94
C ARG A 222 17.04 -11.39 -2.48
N PHE A 223 16.00 -12.11 -2.88
CA PHE A 223 14.79 -11.56 -3.46
C PHE A 223 13.57 -12.11 -2.77
N TRP A 224 12.49 -11.33 -2.79
CA TRP A 224 11.18 -11.78 -2.36
C TRP A 224 10.58 -12.62 -3.49
N ASP A 225 10.31 -13.89 -3.21
CA ASP A 225 9.60 -14.76 -4.15
C ASP A 225 8.28 -14.12 -4.60
N TRP A 226 7.99 -14.20 -5.89
CA TRP A 226 6.85 -13.49 -6.48
C TRP A 226 5.51 -14.02 -5.99
N ASP A 227 5.38 -15.33 -5.78
CA ASP A 227 4.13 -15.92 -5.33
C ASP A 227 3.90 -15.64 -3.84
N ASP A 228 4.97 -15.68 -3.03
CA ASP A 228 4.92 -15.24 -1.62
C ASP A 228 4.52 -13.76 -1.51
N PHE A 229 5.04 -12.91 -2.39
CA PHE A 229 4.66 -11.49 -2.45
C PHE A 229 3.17 -11.29 -2.78
N LYS A 230 2.63 -12.04 -3.74
CA LYS A 230 1.19 -11.97 -4.10
C LYS A 230 0.31 -12.34 -2.93
N GLU A 231 0.66 -13.43 -2.23
CA GLU A 231 -0.07 -13.89 -1.06
C GLU A 231 -0.03 -12.82 0.03
N ASP A 232 1.16 -12.30 0.34
CA ASP A 232 1.34 -11.29 1.37
C ASP A 232 0.57 -9.99 1.07
N LEU A 233 0.64 -9.49 -0.17
CA LEU A 233 -0.12 -8.29 -0.56
C LEU A 233 -1.64 -8.55 -0.50
N THR A 234 -2.09 -9.75 -0.86
CA THR A 234 -3.50 -10.15 -0.71
C THR A 234 -3.93 -10.16 0.76
N LEU A 235 -3.06 -10.63 1.65
CA LEU A 235 -3.29 -10.60 3.11
C LEU A 235 -3.30 -9.16 3.65
N VAL A 236 -2.41 -8.28 3.20
CA VAL A 236 -2.44 -6.85 3.56
C VAL A 236 -3.77 -6.24 3.14
N ASN A 237 -4.19 -6.44 1.88
CA ASN A 237 -5.44 -5.90 1.37
C ASN A 237 -6.66 -6.42 2.17
N ARG A 238 -6.68 -7.71 2.54
CA ARG A 238 -7.74 -8.30 3.37
C ARG A 238 -7.74 -7.75 4.80
N THR A 239 -6.58 -7.62 5.44
CA THR A 239 -6.48 -7.13 6.81
C THR A 239 -6.87 -5.66 6.90
N TRP A 240 -6.46 -4.83 5.94
CA TRP A 240 -6.90 -3.44 5.83
C TRP A 240 -8.40 -3.31 5.64
N PHE A 241 -9.00 -4.17 4.81
CA PHE A 241 -10.44 -4.20 4.62
C PHE A 241 -11.18 -4.57 5.91
N LEU A 242 -10.74 -5.61 6.60
CA LEU A 242 -11.35 -6.05 7.86
C LEU A 242 -11.19 -5.01 8.97
N GLN A 243 -10.02 -4.36 9.07
CA GLN A 243 -9.78 -3.29 10.04
C GLN A 243 -10.63 -2.06 9.74
N THR A 244 -10.75 -1.67 8.47
CA THR A 244 -11.61 -0.54 8.09
C THR A 244 -13.07 -0.86 8.38
N THR A 245 -13.53 -2.08 8.05
CA THR A 245 -14.90 -2.52 8.29
C THR A 245 -15.21 -2.63 9.79
N SER A 246 -14.29 -3.17 10.59
CA SER A 246 -14.48 -3.28 12.05
C SER A 246 -14.51 -1.91 12.71
N CYS A 247 -13.64 -0.96 12.32
CA CYS A 247 -13.66 0.41 12.81
C CYS A 247 -14.99 1.12 12.46
N ILE A 248 -15.50 0.93 11.24
CA ILE A 248 -16.79 1.50 10.82
C ILE A 248 -17.94 0.90 11.63
N LEU A 249 -17.95 -0.41 11.85
CA LEU A 249 -18.99 -1.07 12.64
C LEU A 249 -18.95 -0.64 14.11
N ILE A 250 -17.76 -0.61 14.73
CA ILE A 250 -17.59 -0.12 16.10
C ILE A 250 -18.11 1.31 16.20
N PHE A 251 -17.73 2.19 15.27
CA PHE A 251 -18.22 3.57 15.24
C PHE A 251 -19.75 3.65 15.10
N PHE A 252 -20.33 2.86 14.20
CA PHE A 252 -21.78 2.82 13.98
C PHE A 252 -22.54 2.33 15.23
N PHE A 253 -22.06 1.27 15.90
CA PHE A 253 -22.67 0.78 17.14
C PHE A 253 -22.51 1.78 18.29
N THR A 254 -21.37 2.44 18.41
CA THR A 254 -21.19 3.52 19.39
C THR A 254 -22.15 4.68 19.12
N LEU A 255 -22.35 5.05 17.85
CA LEU A 255 -23.25 6.13 17.45
C LEU A 255 -24.71 5.79 17.75
N ILE A 256 -25.15 4.56 17.46
CA ILE A 256 -26.48 4.08 17.85
C ILE A 256 -26.64 4.09 19.37
N GLY A 257 -25.65 3.61 20.13
CA GLY A 257 -25.70 3.60 21.59
C GLY A 257 -25.90 5.01 22.17
N GLN A 258 -25.14 5.99 21.70
CA GLN A 258 -25.29 7.38 22.10
C GLN A 258 -26.67 7.95 21.72
N ALA A 259 -27.15 7.68 20.51
CA ALA A 259 -28.48 8.12 20.07
C ALA A 259 -29.60 7.52 20.93
N THR A 260 -29.48 6.25 21.35
CA THR A 260 -30.49 5.62 22.21
C THR A 260 -30.56 6.21 23.61
N GLU A 261 -29.42 6.61 24.19
CA GLU A 261 -29.40 7.26 25.52
C GLU A 261 -29.97 8.68 25.45
N ILE A 262 -29.66 9.44 24.40
CA ILE A 262 -30.29 10.75 24.17
C ILE A 262 -31.80 10.61 23.98
N TRP A 263 -32.24 9.58 23.24
CA TRP A 263 -33.67 9.34 23.03
C TRP A 263 -34.39 8.97 24.33
N LYS A 264 -33.80 8.10 25.17
CA LYS A 264 -34.33 7.80 26.51
C LYS A 264 -34.40 9.06 27.39
N ALA A 265 -33.33 9.86 27.43
CA ALA A 265 -33.30 11.09 28.22
C ALA A 265 -34.32 12.14 27.74
N ALA A 266 -34.60 12.20 26.44
CA ALA A 266 -35.64 13.05 25.86
C ALA A 266 -37.06 12.53 26.17
N GLU A 267 -37.24 11.22 26.22
CA GLU A 267 -38.51 10.58 26.61
C GLU A 267 -38.81 10.77 28.11
N GLU A 268 -37.77 10.80 28.95
CA GLU A 268 -37.90 11.03 30.38
C GLU A 268 -38.16 12.51 30.74
N ASN A 269 -37.73 13.45 29.90
CA ASN A 269 -37.86 14.90 30.14
C ASN A 269 -39.07 15.59 29.49
N LYS A 270 -40.00 14.89 28.84
CA LYS A 270 -41.23 15.52 28.33
C LYS A 270 -42.49 15.03 29.04
N ASN A 271 -43.11 15.96 29.75
CA ASN A 271 -44.49 16.42 29.54
C ASN A 271 -45.28 15.55 28.54
N LYS A 272 -45.61 14.33 28.94
CA LYS A 272 -46.49 13.44 28.14
C LYS A 272 -47.79 14.16 27.81
N ASP A 273 -48.21 15.05 28.70
CA ASP A 273 -49.41 15.87 28.61
C ASP A 273 -49.37 16.85 27.43
N GLN A 274 -48.26 17.57 27.21
CA GLN A 274 -48.17 18.53 26.08
C GLN A 274 -48.10 17.84 24.72
N LEU A 275 -47.46 16.67 24.63
CA LEU A 275 -47.43 15.90 23.40
C LEU A 275 -48.82 15.27 23.14
N SER A 276 -49.47 14.72 24.17
CA SER A 276 -50.85 14.21 24.11
C SER A 276 -51.82 15.29 23.62
N ASP A 277 -51.71 16.51 24.17
CA ASP A 277 -52.60 17.61 23.83
C ASP A 277 -52.40 18.10 22.39
N PHE A 278 -51.17 18.06 21.88
CA PHE A 278 -50.89 18.31 20.47
C PHE A 278 -51.48 17.23 19.55
N TYR A 279 -51.33 15.95 19.90
CA TYR A 279 -51.92 14.83 19.14
C TYR A 279 -53.46 14.88 19.12
N LYS A 280 -54.08 15.29 20.23
CA LYS A 280 -55.53 15.46 20.33
C LYS A 280 -56.04 16.67 19.56
N SER A 281 -55.32 17.78 19.60
CA SER A 281 -55.75 19.02 18.96
C SER A 281 -55.56 18.99 17.45
N HIS A 282 -54.53 18.31 16.92
CA HIS A 282 -54.19 18.36 15.48
C HIS A 282 -53.95 16.95 14.87
N PRO A 283 -54.98 16.09 14.80
CA PRO A 283 -54.83 14.67 14.40
C PRO A 283 -54.29 14.49 12.97
N TYR A 284 -54.62 15.39 12.05
CA TYR A 284 -54.20 15.32 10.65
C TYR A 284 -52.71 15.69 10.45
N ILE A 285 -52.20 16.64 11.23
CA ILE A 285 -50.78 17.04 11.21
C ILE A 285 -49.92 15.97 11.86
N ALA A 286 -50.41 15.38 12.95
CA ALA A 286 -49.73 14.28 13.62
C ALA A 286 -49.60 13.04 12.73
N ALA A 287 -50.67 12.68 12.00
CA ALA A 287 -50.66 11.56 11.05
C ALA A 287 -49.75 11.82 9.84
N SER A 288 -49.72 13.05 9.29
CA SER A 288 -48.83 13.39 8.17
C SER A 288 -47.38 13.53 8.60
N ALA A 289 -47.11 14.06 9.80
CA ALA A 289 -45.76 14.20 10.33
C ALA A 289 -45.14 12.84 10.63
N SER A 290 -45.89 11.90 11.21
CA SER A 290 -45.39 10.55 11.51
C SER A 290 -45.14 9.72 10.23
N ALA A 291 -46.07 9.73 9.27
CA ALA A 291 -45.86 9.06 7.97
C ALA A 291 -44.73 9.71 7.15
N GLY A 292 -44.63 11.05 7.16
CA GLY A 292 -43.58 11.81 6.50
C GLY A 292 -42.20 11.66 7.16
N LEU A 293 -42.12 11.51 8.49
CA LEU A 293 -40.85 11.26 9.20
C LEU A 293 -40.33 9.84 8.95
N ILE A 294 -41.23 8.86 8.77
CA ILE A 294 -40.82 7.47 8.54
C ILE A 294 -40.29 7.30 7.11
N ILE A 295 -40.96 7.91 6.13
CA ILE A 295 -40.62 7.74 4.69
C ILE A 295 -39.61 8.81 4.22
N GLY A 296 -39.73 10.05 4.66
CA GLY A 296 -38.81 11.15 4.31
C GLY A 296 -37.76 11.44 5.38
N GLY A 297 -38.07 11.22 6.66
CA GLY A 297 -37.14 11.46 7.76
C GLY A 297 -36.00 10.43 7.85
N SER A 298 -36.18 9.22 7.36
CA SER A 298 -35.05 8.28 7.26
C SER A 298 -34.00 8.70 6.23
N VAL A 299 -34.33 9.58 5.27
CA VAL A 299 -33.36 10.06 4.26
C VAL A 299 -32.87 11.48 4.56
N VAL A 300 -33.67 12.32 5.23
CA VAL A 300 -33.30 13.73 5.54
C VAL A 300 -33.01 13.96 7.03
N LEU A 301 -33.76 13.31 7.92
CA LEU A 301 -33.54 13.41 9.38
C LEU A 301 -32.34 12.60 9.82
N LEU A 302 -32.03 11.47 9.18
CA LEU A 302 -30.83 10.68 9.51
C LEU A 302 -29.53 11.45 9.24
N PRO A 303 -29.35 12.14 8.10
CA PRO A 303 -28.23 13.05 7.91
C PRO A 303 -28.24 14.23 8.90
N ALA A 304 -29.40 14.86 9.12
CA ALA A 304 -29.48 16.01 10.02
C ALA A 304 -29.23 15.65 11.50
N LEU A 305 -29.76 14.52 11.97
CA LEU A 305 -29.47 13.95 13.29
C LEU A 305 -28.03 13.44 13.38
N GLY A 306 -27.51 12.85 12.30
CA GLY A 306 -26.11 12.43 12.22
C GLY A 306 -25.17 13.63 12.38
N VAL A 307 -25.48 14.74 11.73
CA VAL A 307 -24.79 16.03 11.87
C VAL A 307 -24.91 16.59 13.29
N MET A 308 -26.12 16.59 13.85
CA MET A 308 -26.37 17.12 15.19
C MET A 308 -25.67 16.29 16.27
N ALA A 309 -25.67 14.96 16.10
CA ALA A 309 -24.92 14.02 16.93
C ALA A 309 -23.42 14.18 16.76
N LEU A 310 -22.91 14.31 15.52
CA LEU A 310 -21.48 14.61 15.26
C LEU A 310 -21.04 15.91 15.95
N ASN A 311 -21.88 16.95 15.90
CA ASN A 311 -21.62 18.21 16.59
C ASN A 311 -21.62 18.04 18.12
N ALA A 312 -22.56 17.27 18.67
CA ALA A 312 -22.65 16.99 20.10
C ALA A 312 -21.50 16.11 20.62
N ILE A 313 -21.02 15.17 19.80
CA ILE A 313 -19.88 14.28 20.09
C ILE A 313 -18.54 15.05 20.04
N GLY A 314 -18.55 16.27 19.50
CA GLY A 314 -17.40 17.17 19.48
C GLY A 314 -16.57 17.13 18.20
N PHE A 315 -17.11 16.61 17.11
CA PHE A 315 -16.49 16.71 15.77
C PHE A 315 -16.65 18.10 15.12
N THR A 316 -16.89 19.14 15.93
CA THR A 316 -16.87 20.54 15.48
C THR A 316 -15.47 21.11 15.57
N ALA A 317 -15.22 22.24 14.88
CA ALA A 317 -13.94 22.96 14.97
C ALA A 317 -13.54 23.33 16.41
N GLY A 318 -14.52 23.49 17.33
CA GLY A 318 -14.26 23.74 18.75
C GLY A 318 -14.16 22.48 19.62
N GLY A 319 -14.84 21.39 19.26
CA GLY A 319 -14.94 20.19 20.10
C GLY A 319 -13.63 19.39 20.19
N VAL A 320 -12.79 19.42 19.16
CA VAL A 320 -11.45 18.78 19.20
C VAL A 320 -10.53 19.53 20.18
N LEU A 321 -10.64 20.86 20.23
CA LEU A 321 -9.89 21.72 21.15
C LEU A 321 -10.36 21.58 22.60
N GLY A 322 -11.60 21.14 22.83
CA GLY A 322 -12.21 20.99 24.16
C GLY A 322 -12.00 19.63 24.85
N GLY A 323 -11.26 18.68 24.25
CA GLY A 323 -11.04 17.35 24.85
C GLY A 323 -12.25 16.41 24.76
N SER A 324 -13.04 16.52 23.69
CA SER A 324 -14.24 15.70 23.46
C SER A 324 -13.94 14.22 23.13
N LEU A 325 -14.99 13.40 23.00
CA LEU A 325 -14.90 12.01 22.55
C LEU A 325 -14.14 11.89 21.21
N ALA A 326 -14.21 12.91 20.35
CA ALA A 326 -13.41 13.00 19.13
C ALA A 326 -11.90 13.03 19.42
N ALA A 327 -11.46 13.77 20.45
CA ALA A 327 -10.07 13.79 20.90
C ALA A 327 -9.67 12.44 21.54
N SER A 328 -10.60 11.75 22.21
CA SER A 328 -10.36 10.39 22.72
C SER A 328 -10.20 9.36 21.59
N ILE A 329 -11.06 9.42 20.56
CA ILE A 329 -10.98 8.57 19.36
C ILE A 329 -9.69 8.86 18.60
N GLN A 330 -9.32 10.13 18.44
CA GLN A 330 -8.05 10.55 17.86
C GLN A 330 -6.86 9.98 18.64
N SER A 331 -6.90 10.07 19.99
CA SER A 331 -5.85 9.54 20.86
C SER A 331 -5.73 8.01 20.85
N ILE A 332 -6.84 7.28 20.67
CA ILE A 332 -6.83 5.80 20.72
C ILE A 332 -6.48 5.20 19.36
N PHE A 333 -6.99 5.75 18.25
CA PHE A 333 -6.92 5.10 16.94
C PHE A 333 -5.96 5.76 15.94
N TYR A 334 -5.72 7.07 16.05
CA TYR A 334 -4.96 7.83 15.06
C TYR A 334 -3.62 8.37 15.61
N GLY A 335 -3.46 8.42 16.94
CA GLY A 335 -2.33 9.07 17.56
C GLY A 335 -2.26 10.55 17.18
N GLY A 336 -1.04 11.08 16.98
CA GLY A 336 -0.82 12.47 16.59
C GLY A 336 -1.11 12.81 15.12
N LEU A 337 -1.42 11.84 14.27
CA LEU A 337 -1.60 12.02 12.82
C LEU A 337 -3.09 12.00 12.45
N THR A 338 -3.67 13.16 12.16
CA THR A 338 -5.12 13.35 11.90
C THR A 338 -5.55 13.13 10.44
N SER A 339 -4.95 12.16 9.75
CA SER A 339 -5.30 11.86 8.35
C SER A 339 -6.47 10.87 8.20
N GLY A 340 -7.22 10.97 7.10
CA GLY A 340 -8.20 9.97 6.67
C GLY A 340 -9.64 10.19 7.18
N LEU A 341 -10.21 9.18 7.84
CA LEU A 341 -11.63 9.16 8.27
C LEU A 341 -11.95 10.30 9.26
N PHE A 342 -10.98 10.69 10.09
CA PHE A 342 -11.11 11.86 10.97
C PHE A 342 -11.27 13.16 10.18
N SER A 343 -10.53 13.33 9.09
CA SER A 343 -10.65 14.49 8.19
C SER A 343 -12.00 14.51 7.46
N ILE A 344 -12.56 13.33 7.13
CA ILE A 344 -13.92 13.20 6.57
C ILE A 344 -14.96 13.60 7.62
N PHE A 345 -14.84 13.14 8.87
CA PHE A 345 -15.77 13.54 9.93
C PHE A 345 -15.65 15.02 10.31
N GLN A 346 -14.45 15.58 10.35
CA GLN A 346 -14.26 17.03 10.51
C GLN A 346 -14.83 17.81 9.33
N SER A 347 -14.67 17.31 8.10
CA SER A 347 -15.26 17.94 6.91
C SER A 347 -16.78 17.90 6.97
N ILE A 348 -17.39 16.76 7.29
CA ILE A 348 -18.84 16.64 7.47
C ILE A 348 -19.32 17.55 8.62
N GLY A 349 -18.62 17.52 9.76
CA GLY A 349 -18.92 18.37 10.91
C GLY A 349 -18.82 19.85 10.59
N ALA A 350 -17.78 20.29 9.88
CA ALA A 350 -17.58 21.68 9.47
C ALA A 350 -18.59 22.14 8.40
N THR A 351 -18.91 21.29 7.43
CA THR A 351 -19.84 21.62 6.33
C THR A 351 -21.28 21.68 6.82
N ALA A 352 -21.61 20.87 7.82
CA ALA A 352 -22.97 20.79 8.32
C ALA A 352 -23.34 21.90 9.33
N VAL A 353 -22.42 22.83 9.64
CA VAL A 353 -22.70 24.05 10.41
C VAL A 353 -23.26 25.19 9.51
N LEU A 354 -23.33 25.03 8.19
CA LEU A 354 -23.88 26.04 7.28
C LEU A 354 -25.04 25.46 6.45
N PRO A 355 -26.28 25.71 6.91
CA PRO A 355 -26.93 26.95 6.53
C PRO A 355 -27.41 27.76 7.74
N GLY A 356 -26.77 28.92 7.93
CA GLY A 356 -27.26 30.01 8.77
C GLY A 356 -26.73 29.98 10.21
N ALA A 357 -25.60 30.64 10.44
CA ALA A 357 -25.28 31.18 11.79
C ALA A 357 -26.42 32.05 12.36
N THR A 358 -27.33 32.54 11.50
CA THR A 358 -28.60 33.19 11.85
C THR A 358 -29.70 32.22 12.34
N ALA A 359 -29.73 30.97 11.89
CA ALA A 359 -30.74 29.98 12.31
C ALA A 359 -30.42 29.35 13.68
N VAL A 360 -29.13 29.17 14.00
CA VAL A 360 -28.71 28.65 15.31
C VAL A 360 -28.87 29.72 16.40
N ALA A 361 -28.60 30.99 16.11
CA ALA A 361 -28.94 32.09 17.02
C ALA A 361 -30.46 32.21 17.22
N GLY A 362 -31.26 31.94 16.19
CA GLY A 362 -32.73 31.89 16.22
C GLY A 362 -33.31 30.69 17.00
N ALA A 363 -32.70 29.51 16.91
CA ALA A 363 -33.16 28.31 17.62
C ALA A 363 -32.86 28.39 19.13
N SER A 364 -31.70 28.96 19.49
CA SER A 364 -31.33 29.27 20.87
C SER A 364 -32.25 30.33 21.50
N THR A 365 -32.64 31.34 20.74
CA THR A 365 -33.60 32.37 21.18
C THR A 365 -35.04 31.88 21.17
N ALA A 366 -35.44 30.96 20.30
CA ALA A 366 -36.77 30.35 20.32
C ALA A 366 -36.96 29.40 21.51
N LEU A 367 -35.94 28.64 21.89
CA LEU A 367 -35.95 27.84 23.11
C LEU A 367 -35.88 28.73 24.37
N GLY A 368 -35.11 29.83 24.34
CA GLY A 368 -35.09 30.83 25.43
C GLY A 368 -36.40 31.61 25.58
N ALA A 369 -37.04 32.01 24.48
CA ALA A 369 -38.31 32.72 24.48
C ALA A 369 -39.49 31.83 24.88
N GLY A 370 -39.47 30.54 24.51
CA GLY A 370 -40.47 29.56 24.94
C GLY A 370 -40.51 29.36 26.46
N VAL A 371 -39.35 29.36 27.12
CA VAL A 371 -39.27 29.24 28.59
C VAL A 371 -39.66 30.56 29.28
N SER A 372 -39.32 31.71 28.71
CA SER A 372 -39.68 33.03 29.29
C SER A 372 -41.19 33.33 29.19
N SER A 373 -41.87 32.86 28.14
CA SER A 373 -43.33 32.98 27.99
C SER A 373 -44.10 32.08 28.97
N LEU A 374 -43.53 30.95 29.39
CA LEU A 374 -44.13 30.05 30.38
C LEU A 374 -44.03 30.62 31.81
N ILE A 375 -42.96 31.34 32.13
CA ILE A 375 -42.81 32.03 33.42
C ILE A 375 -43.78 33.22 33.52
N LYS A 376 -44.09 33.89 32.39
CA LYS A 376 -45.01 35.03 32.37
C LYS A 376 -46.50 34.63 32.47
N MET A 377 -46.85 33.39 32.14
CA MET A 377 -48.23 32.87 32.25
C MET A 377 -48.59 32.37 33.66
N GLN A 378 -47.61 32.13 34.54
CA GLN A 378 -47.83 31.72 35.93
C GLN A 378 -48.01 32.89 36.92
N ARG A 379 -47.86 34.14 36.46
CA ARG A 379 -48.09 35.33 37.28
C ARG A 379 -49.47 35.89 36.93
N GLY A 380 -50.46 35.51 37.73
CA GLY A 380 -51.84 35.96 37.59
C GLY A 380 -51.98 37.49 37.64
N PRO A 381 -53.09 38.03 37.09
CA PRO A 381 -53.33 39.46 37.03
C PRO A 381 -53.69 39.98 38.43
N GLY A 382 -52.67 40.45 39.15
CA GLY A 382 -52.81 41.39 40.23
C GLY A 382 -52.60 42.79 39.67
N ASP A 383 -53.69 43.56 39.67
CA ASP A 383 -53.75 44.94 40.20
C ASP A 383 -52.48 45.25 41.03
N ASP A 384 -51.73 46.33 40.79
CA ASP A 384 -52.06 47.67 41.26
C ASP A 384 -51.18 48.70 40.51
N GLY A 385 -51.73 49.88 40.24
CA GLY A 385 -50.97 51.00 39.69
C GLY A 385 -50.00 51.63 40.69
N GLN A 386 -48.89 52.17 40.18
CA GLN A 386 -48.30 53.38 40.74
C GLN A 386 -47.29 54.03 39.79
N ASP A 387 -47.50 55.33 39.58
CA ASP A 387 -46.58 56.33 39.08
C ASP A 387 -45.21 56.29 39.79
N SER A 388 -44.12 56.48 39.03
CA SER A 388 -43.07 57.50 39.25
C SER A 388 -41.93 57.28 38.24
N CYS A 389 -41.67 58.26 37.37
CA CYS A 389 -40.65 59.32 37.47
C CYS A 389 -39.21 58.84 37.15
N GLU A 390 -38.73 59.33 36.00
CA GLU A 390 -37.42 59.95 35.76
C GLU A 390 -36.17 59.39 36.48
N HIS A 391 -35.16 58.99 35.69
CA HIS A 391 -33.87 59.68 35.73
C HIS A 391 -33.02 59.37 34.48
N GLU A 392 -32.65 60.42 33.76
CA GLU A 392 -31.50 60.46 32.86
C GLU A 392 -30.21 60.17 33.65
N GLU A 393 -29.28 59.41 33.06
CA GLU A 393 -27.87 59.62 33.33
C GLU A 393 -27.00 59.29 32.11
N ASP A 394 -26.14 60.26 31.83
CA ASP A 394 -25.26 60.45 30.69
C ASP A 394 -23.98 59.60 30.73
N ASP A 395 -23.41 59.44 29.54
CA ASP A 395 -21.98 59.53 29.19
C ASP A 395 -20.95 58.60 29.87
N ALA A 396 -20.30 57.78 29.03
CA ALA A 396 -18.85 57.62 29.09
C ALA A 396 -18.30 57.07 27.76
N THR A 397 -17.93 58.02 26.91
CA THR A 397 -16.80 58.01 25.96
C THR A 397 -15.68 57.01 26.29
N ALA A 398 -15.34 56.10 25.35
CA ALA A 398 -14.04 55.41 25.33
C ALA A 398 -13.52 55.18 23.90
N ALA A 399 -12.34 55.73 23.66
CA ALA A 399 -11.65 55.87 22.39
C ALA A 399 -11.18 54.53 21.77
N ARG A 400 -11.21 54.46 20.43
CA ARG A 400 -10.59 53.37 19.65
C ARG A 400 -9.36 53.91 18.90
N PRO A 401 -8.17 53.31 19.06
CA PRO A 401 -6.94 53.74 18.37
C PRO A 401 -6.88 53.25 16.90
N PRO A 402 -6.11 53.94 16.03
CA PRO A 402 -6.03 53.65 14.59
C PRO A 402 -5.19 52.41 14.26
N SER A 403 -5.58 51.74 13.16
CA SER A 403 -4.93 50.57 12.58
C SER A 403 -3.51 50.85 12.07
N PRO A 404 -2.58 49.88 12.15
CA PRO A 404 -1.26 49.99 11.52
C PRO A 404 -1.31 49.71 10.00
N PRO A 405 -0.38 50.29 9.21
CA PRO A 405 -0.37 50.20 7.75
C PRO A 405 0.25 48.90 7.22
N ASN A 406 -0.25 48.51 6.04
CA ASN A 406 0.23 47.42 5.19
C ASN A 406 1.76 47.45 4.97
N GLN A 407 2.44 46.37 5.34
CA GLN A 407 3.81 46.11 4.87
C GLN A 407 3.76 45.39 3.52
N VAL A 408 4.33 46.07 2.53
CA VAL A 408 4.72 45.57 1.22
C VAL A 408 5.91 44.64 1.41
N LEU A 409 5.78 43.36 1.07
CA LEU A 409 6.90 42.43 0.97
C LEU A 409 7.48 42.55 -0.44
N SER A 410 8.70 43.08 -0.50
CA SER A 410 9.58 43.06 -1.67
C SER A 410 10.22 41.68 -1.80
N GLU A 411 9.91 40.97 -2.90
CA GLU A 411 10.74 39.87 -3.40
C GLU A 411 11.93 40.46 -4.18
N SER A 412 13.14 40.15 -3.76
CA SER A 412 14.32 40.20 -4.63
C SER A 412 15.43 39.26 -4.12
N MET A 413 15.83 38.37 -5.05
CA MET A 413 17.05 37.54 -5.16
C MET A 413 16.85 36.04 -4.95
#